data_AF-A0A5C7J5Y2-F1
#
_entry.id   AF-A0A5C7J5Y2-F1
#
_cell.length_a   1.000
_cell.length_b   1.000
_cell.length_c   1.000
_cell.angle_alpha   90.00
_cell.angle_beta   90.00
_cell.angle_gamma   90.00
#
_symmetry.space_group_name_H-M   'P 1'
#
loop_
_entity.id
_entity.type
_entity.pdbx_description
1 polymer ?
#
loop_
_entity_poly.entity_id
_entity_poly.type
_entity_poly.pdbx_seq_one_letter_code
_entity_poly.pdbx_strand_id
1 'polypeptide(L)'
;MVFDRKLISELDGKLVGLRIKSCRVLTGFNQDEFSSNHGVALPSLKSWELGVIPRREGILRLIEAFKNDGVFVNLQWLLFGHGTGPAFNLGPIDADNTDDSLWHAFKKECVVSRDNPIVSIVADDEMDPFFTKGEMVFGKLIDAQLLIDDINKRESGKPLLVCLAQDRYEPRWVHVVDGKFFSRSVKTSALRAIDSLSFAKICWHQMA
;
A
#
# COMPACT_ATOMS: atom_id res chain seq x y z
N MET A 1 10.65 20.54 -14.42
CA MET A 1 11.56 19.42 -14.73
C MET A 1 10.95 18.61 -15.87
N VAL A 2 11.68 18.38 -16.96
CA VAL A 2 11.19 17.63 -18.13
C VAL A 2 11.45 16.15 -17.89
N PHE A 3 10.41 15.31 -17.97
CA PHE A 3 10.51 13.86 -17.81
C PHE A 3 11.15 13.25 -19.06
N ASP A 4 12.36 12.67 -18.93
CA ASP A 4 12.97 11.81 -19.94
C ASP A 4 13.20 10.41 -19.39
N ARG A 5 12.40 9.46 -19.89
CA ARG A 5 12.47 8.03 -19.54
C ARG A 5 13.82 7.38 -19.86
N LYS A 6 14.64 7.99 -20.73
CA LYS A 6 15.97 7.47 -21.10
C LYS A 6 17.02 7.68 -20.00
N LEU A 7 16.74 8.54 -19.03
CA LEU A 7 17.65 8.87 -17.93
C LEU A 7 17.48 7.94 -16.71
N ILE A 8 16.48 7.05 -16.73
CA ILE A 8 16.18 6.12 -15.64
C ILE A 8 16.93 4.81 -15.93
N SER A 9 17.84 4.40 -15.04
CA SER A 9 18.61 3.15 -15.20
C SER A 9 17.73 1.91 -15.05
N GLU A 10 18.22 0.72 -15.43
CA GLU A 10 17.45 -0.54 -15.27
C GLU A 10 17.11 -0.85 -13.80
N LEU A 11 18.04 -0.54 -12.88
CA LEU A 11 17.81 -0.71 -11.44
C LEU A 11 16.73 0.25 -10.95
N ASP A 12 16.75 1.49 -11.43
CA ASP A 12 15.70 2.47 -11.14
C ASP A 12 14.36 2.04 -11.76
N GLY A 13 14.39 1.40 -12.93
CA GLY A 13 13.25 0.77 -13.58
C GLY A 13 12.55 -0.24 -12.67
N LYS A 14 13.30 -1.19 -12.11
CA LYS A 14 12.77 -2.18 -11.17
C LYS A 14 12.15 -1.53 -9.93
N LEU A 15 12.78 -0.48 -9.39
CA LEU A 15 12.23 0.27 -8.25
C LEU A 15 10.94 1.01 -8.61
N VAL A 16 10.84 1.60 -9.80
CA VAL A 16 9.58 2.18 -10.31
C VAL A 16 8.50 1.12 -10.42
N GLY A 17 8.82 -0.04 -10.98
CA GLY A 17 7.89 -1.16 -11.09
C GLY A 17 7.37 -1.63 -9.73
N LEU A 18 8.26 -1.73 -8.74
CA LEU A 18 7.88 -2.05 -7.36
C LEU A 18 6.97 -0.98 -6.76
N ARG A 19 7.25 0.32 -6.94
CA ARG A 19 6.39 1.40 -6.45
C ARG A 19 5.00 1.37 -7.08
N ILE A 20 4.90 1.15 -8.40
CA ILE A 20 3.62 0.97 -9.10
C ILE A 20 2.86 -0.22 -8.52
N LYS A 21 3.55 -1.34 -8.33
CA LYS A 21 2.98 -2.56 -7.73
C LYS A 21 2.49 -2.31 -6.30
N SER A 22 3.28 -1.62 -5.47
CA SER A 22 2.91 -1.25 -4.10
C SER A 22 1.66 -0.38 -4.08
N CYS A 23 1.59 0.66 -4.91
CA CYS A 23 0.38 1.47 -5.04
C CYS A 23 -0.85 0.65 -5.42
N ARG A 24 -0.74 -0.25 -6.41
CA ARG A 24 -1.85 -1.14 -6.77
C ARG A 24 -2.22 -2.06 -5.60
N VAL A 25 -1.26 -2.65 -4.92
CA VAL A 25 -1.55 -3.54 -3.79
C VAL A 25 -2.24 -2.78 -2.65
N LEU A 26 -1.94 -1.50 -2.46
CA LEU A 26 -2.64 -0.63 -1.51
C LEU A 26 -4.10 -0.33 -1.92
N THR A 27 -4.43 -0.29 -3.22
CA THR A 27 -5.84 -0.26 -3.63
C THR A 27 -6.56 -1.57 -3.28
N GLY A 28 -5.77 -2.64 -3.14
CA GLY A 28 -6.23 -3.99 -2.83
C GLY A 28 -6.52 -4.82 -4.08
N PHE A 29 -6.45 -4.24 -5.28
CA PHE A 29 -6.74 -4.99 -6.50
C PHE A 29 -5.54 -5.84 -6.95
N ASN A 30 -5.83 -7.03 -7.49
CA ASN A 30 -4.86 -7.77 -8.30
C ASN A 30 -4.69 -7.09 -9.68
N GLN A 31 -3.79 -7.60 -10.53
CA GLN A 31 -3.50 -6.96 -11.83
C GLN A 31 -4.70 -6.98 -12.79
N ASP A 32 -5.47 -8.07 -12.81
CA ASP A 32 -6.63 -8.24 -13.68
C ASP A 32 -7.80 -7.35 -13.22
N GLU A 33 -8.06 -7.30 -11.92
CA GLU A 33 -9.06 -6.41 -11.31
C GLU A 33 -8.73 -4.94 -11.58
N PHE A 34 -7.48 -4.53 -11.33
CA PHE A 34 -7.04 -3.15 -11.55
C PHE A 34 -7.11 -2.77 -13.04
N SER A 35 -6.69 -3.67 -13.93
CA SER A 35 -6.79 -3.48 -15.38
C SER A 35 -8.24 -3.23 -15.81
N SER A 36 -9.17 -4.05 -15.30
CA SER A 36 -10.58 -4.01 -15.67
C SER A 36 -11.29 -2.77 -15.10
N ASN A 37 -10.98 -2.39 -13.85
CA ASN A 37 -11.63 -1.27 -13.17
C ASN A 37 -11.17 0.11 -13.68
N HIS A 38 -9.92 0.24 -14.14
CA HIS A 38 -9.35 1.54 -14.55
C HIS A 38 -8.96 1.63 -16.03
N GLY A 39 -9.29 0.59 -16.82
CA GLY A 39 -9.02 0.54 -18.26
C GLY A 39 -7.53 0.58 -18.60
N VAL A 40 -6.64 0.23 -17.66
CA VAL A 40 -5.20 0.12 -17.90
C VAL A 40 -4.94 -1.26 -18.52
N ALA A 41 -4.42 -1.31 -19.75
CA ALA A 41 -4.21 -2.59 -20.43
C ALA A 41 -3.31 -3.54 -19.60
N LEU A 42 -3.82 -4.74 -19.30
CA LEU A 42 -3.13 -5.75 -18.50
C LEU A 42 -1.67 -6.03 -18.93
N PRO A 43 -1.33 -6.15 -20.23
CA PRO A 43 0.06 -6.36 -20.65
C PRO A 43 0.96 -5.18 -20.27
N SER A 44 0.45 -3.95 -20.37
CA SER A 44 1.17 -2.75 -19.98
C SER A 44 1.40 -2.71 -18.47
N LEU A 45 0.36 -2.96 -17.67
CA LEU A 45 0.47 -3.01 -16.21
C LEU A 45 1.51 -4.04 -15.76
N LYS A 46 1.46 -5.26 -16.31
CA LYS A 46 2.44 -6.32 -16.04
C LYS A 46 3.86 -5.89 -16.40
N SER A 47 4.03 -5.30 -17.59
CA SER A 47 5.33 -4.80 -18.05
C SER A 47 5.88 -3.69 -17.15
N TRP A 48 5.03 -2.78 -16.71
CA TRP A 48 5.41 -1.65 -15.86
C TRP A 48 5.81 -2.10 -14.46
N GLU A 49 5.07 -3.03 -13.85
CA GLU A 49 5.42 -3.59 -12.54
C GLU A 49 6.71 -4.42 -12.56
N LEU A 50 7.11 -4.93 -13.73
CA LEU A 50 8.41 -5.59 -13.95
C LEU A 50 9.56 -4.62 -14.22
N GLY A 51 9.27 -3.32 -14.28
CA GLY A 51 10.27 -2.25 -14.38
C GLY A 51 10.42 -1.59 -15.74
N VAL A 52 9.51 -1.87 -16.69
CA VAL A 52 9.44 -1.08 -17.93
C VAL A 52 8.83 0.28 -17.61
N ILE A 53 9.60 1.35 -17.79
CA ILE A 53 9.15 2.70 -17.46
C ILE A 53 7.96 3.13 -18.35
N PRO A 54 6.78 3.43 -17.78
CA PRO A 54 5.67 3.95 -18.56
C PRO A 54 5.98 5.32 -19.14
N ARG A 55 5.28 5.69 -20.23
CA ARG A 55 5.29 7.09 -20.68
C ARG A 55 4.57 7.97 -19.65
N ARG A 56 4.83 9.28 -19.69
CA ARG A 56 4.23 10.25 -18.77
C ARG A 56 2.71 10.12 -18.70
N GLU A 57 2.05 9.94 -19.84
CA GLU A 57 0.59 9.78 -19.93
C GLU A 57 0.13 8.51 -19.21
N GLY A 58 0.90 7.42 -19.33
CA GLY A 58 0.64 6.17 -18.62
C GLY A 58 0.79 6.32 -17.11
N ILE A 59 1.80 7.07 -16.66
CA ILE A 59 2.00 7.35 -15.24
C ILE A 59 0.87 8.21 -14.68
N LEU A 60 0.48 9.28 -15.39
CA LEU A 60 -0.61 10.15 -14.96
C LEU A 60 -1.93 9.38 -14.87
N ARG A 61 -2.19 8.45 -15.80
CA ARG A 61 -3.32 7.53 -15.72
C ARG A 61 -3.28 6.61 -14.50
N LEU A 62 -2.10 6.08 -14.15
CA LEU A 62 -1.93 5.27 -12.94
C LEU A 62 -2.19 6.09 -11.68
N ILE A 63 -1.63 7.31 -11.59
CA ILE A 63 -1.85 8.20 -10.46
C ILE A 63 -3.34 8.50 -10.29
N GLU A 64 -4.06 8.77 -11.38
CA GLU A 64 -5.51 9.02 -11.32
C GLU A 64 -6.27 7.74 -10.93
N ALA A 65 -5.89 6.58 -11.44
CA ALA A 65 -6.49 5.29 -11.07
C ALA A 65 -6.30 4.98 -9.58
N PHE A 66 -5.07 5.13 -9.09
CA PHE A 66 -4.75 5.00 -7.67
C PHE A 66 -5.58 5.95 -6.83
N LYS A 67 -5.67 7.22 -7.24
CA LYS A 67 -6.45 8.24 -6.55
C LYS A 67 -7.94 7.90 -6.47
N ASN A 68 -8.51 7.33 -7.53
CA ASN A 68 -9.91 6.89 -7.54
C ASN A 68 -10.20 5.78 -6.52
N ASP A 69 -9.20 4.96 -6.23
CA ASP A 69 -9.28 3.94 -5.19
C ASP A 69 -8.83 4.45 -3.83
N GLY A 70 -8.53 5.75 -3.71
CA GLY A 70 -8.07 6.37 -2.48
C GLY A 70 -6.56 6.39 -2.33
N VAL A 71 -5.73 5.79 -3.18
CA VAL A 71 -4.26 5.84 -3.12
C VAL A 71 -3.70 7.11 -3.80
N PHE A 72 -3.25 8.07 -3.01
CA PHE A 72 -2.63 9.32 -3.47
C PHE A 72 -1.13 9.14 -3.54
N VAL A 73 -0.58 9.35 -4.73
CA VAL A 73 0.85 9.28 -4.98
C VAL A 73 1.21 10.39 -5.95
N ASN A 74 2.35 11.03 -5.71
CA ASN A 74 2.86 12.04 -6.64
C ASN A 74 3.84 11.42 -7.64
N LEU A 75 4.04 12.11 -8.76
CA LEU A 75 4.91 11.68 -9.85
C LEU A 75 6.37 11.49 -9.42
N GLN A 76 6.88 12.35 -8.53
CA GLN A 76 8.28 12.31 -8.07
C GLN A 76 8.55 11.06 -7.23
N TRP A 77 7.63 10.70 -6.34
CA TRP A 77 7.76 9.48 -5.55
C TRP A 77 7.64 8.25 -6.44
N LEU A 78 6.62 8.18 -7.32
CA LEU A 78 6.42 6.99 -8.15
C LEU A 78 7.64 6.71 -9.06
N LEU A 79 8.28 7.76 -9.57
CA LEU A 79 9.42 7.65 -10.48
C LEU A 79 10.77 7.55 -9.79
N PHE A 80 11.00 8.31 -8.73
CA PHE A 80 12.33 8.50 -8.14
C PHE A 80 12.39 8.11 -6.66
N GLY A 81 11.25 7.78 -6.04
CA GLY A 81 11.16 7.56 -4.60
C GLY A 81 11.31 8.84 -3.77
N HIS A 82 11.32 10.02 -4.41
CA HIS A 82 11.48 11.29 -3.72
C HIS A 82 10.15 11.82 -3.18
N GLY A 83 10.18 12.30 -1.94
CA GLY A 83 9.02 12.86 -1.26
C GLY A 83 8.15 11.79 -0.59
N THR A 84 6.91 12.13 -0.32
CA THR A 84 5.96 11.29 0.42
C THR A 84 5.49 10.09 -0.40
N GLY A 85 5.52 8.92 0.24
CA GLY A 85 4.96 7.67 -0.29
C GLY A 85 3.44 7.71 -0.46
N PRO A 86 2.85 6.64 -1.01
CA PRO A 86 1.42 6.59 -1.29
C PRO A 86 0.62 6.74 0.01
N ALA A 87 -0.27 7.72 0.03
CA ALA A 87 -1.20 8.00 1.11
C ALA A 87 -2.60 7.57 0.71
N PHE A 88 -3.29 6.72 1.47
CA PHE A 88 -4.66 6.33 1.14
C PHE A 88 -5.66 7.30 1.78
N ASN A 89 -6.22 8.25 1.04
CA ASN A 89 -7.22 9.20 1.55
C ASN A 89 -8.61 8.93 0.95
N LEU A 90 -9.69 9.11 1.71
CA LEU A 90 -11.06 9.10 1.17
C LEU A 90 -11.69 10.51 1.22
N GLY A 91 -10.89 11.55 1.44
CA GLY A 91 -11.31 12.95 1.43
C GLY A 91 -10.31 13.90 0.73
N PRO A 92 -10.73 15.14 0.43
CA PRO A 92 -9.89 16.11 -0.28
C PRO A 92 -8.76 16.64 0.63
N ILE A 93 -7.53 16.73 0.10
CA ILE A 93 -6.39 17.37 0.78
C ILE A 93 -5.97 18.63 0.01
N ASP A 94 -5.84 19.74 0.74
CA ASP A 94 -5.15 20.96 0.30
C ASP A 94 -3.62 20.78 0.31
N ALA A 95 -2.97 21.19 -0.78
CA ALA A 95 -1.62 20.81 -1.18
C ALA A 95 -0.44 21.42 -0.39
N ASP A 96 -0.67 22.13 0.72
CA ASP A 96 0.26 23.17 1.19
C ASP A 96 1.07 22.89 2.47
N ASN A 97 1.17 21.66 2.99
CA ASN A 97 1.97 21.42 4.21
C ASN A 97 2.87 20.18 4.16
N THR A 98 4.15 20.43 3.89
CA THR A 98 5.28 19.50 4.04
C THR A 98 5.94 19.65 5.42
N ASP A 99 6.32 18.51 6.00
CA ASP A 99 7.08 18.28 7.24
C ASP A 99 6.34 18.46 8.59
N ASP A 100 6.58 17.51 9.52
CA ASP A 100 5.80 17.17 10.74
C ASP A 100 4.31 16.78 10.52
N SER A 101 3.90 16.72 9.25
CA SER A 101 2.52 16.88 8.82
C SER A 101 1.76 15.57 8.59
N LEU A 102 2.40 14.42 8.40
CA LEU A 102 1.69 13.18 8.02
C LEU A 102 0.89 12.56 9.15
N TRP A 103 1.50 12.35 10.31
CA TRP A 103 0.78 11.86 11.50
C TRP A 103 -0.30 12.85 11.93
N HIS A 104 -0.03 14.16 11.84
CA HIS A 104 -1.01 15.19 12.14
C HIS A 104 -2.16 15.23 11.12
N ALA A 105 -1.88 15.09 9.82
CA ALA A 105 -2.89 15.01 8.77
C ALA A 105 -3.73 13.74 8.92
N PHE A 106 -3.10 12.58 9.15
CA PHE A 106 -3.79 11.32 9.39
C PHE A 106 -4.63 11.36 10.67
N LYS A 107 -4.12 11.93 11.77
CA LYS A 107 -4.93 12.16 12.99
C LYS A 107 -6.10 13.08 12.72
N LYS A 108 -5.89 14.20 12.02
CA LYS A 108 -6.94 15.15 11.69
C LYS A 108 -8.04 14.49 10.85
N GLU A 109 -7.65 13.66 9.88
CA GLU A 109 -8.59 12.85 9.09
C GLU A 109 -9.38 11.88 9.97
N CYS A 110 -8.69 11.10 10.81
CA CYS A 110 -9.36 10.14 11.69
C CYS A 110 -10.32 10.80 12.68
N VAL A 111 -10.01 12.02 13.16
CA VAL A 111 -10.92 12.81 13.98
C VAL A 111 -12.19 13.19 13.22
N VAL A 112 -12.08 13.60 11.95
CA VAL A 112 -13.23 13.95 11.10
C VAL A 112 -14.10 12.71 10.82
N SER A 113 -13.47 11.59 10.48
CA SER A 113 -14.15 10.33 10.17
C SER A 113 -14.59 9.53 11.40
N ARG A 114 -14.20 9.96 12.61
CA ARG A 114 -14.35 9.23 13.89
C ARG A 114 -13.71 7.83 13.86
N ASP A 115 -12.63 7.71 13.10
CA ASP A 115 -11.84 6.50 13.01
C ASP A 115 -10.81 6.46 14.14
N ASN A 116 -10.41 5.24 14.54
CA ASN A 116 -9.33 5.04 15.51
C ASN A 116 -8.00 4.78 14.77
N PRO A 117 -7.07 5.75 14.78
CA PRO A 117 -5.80 5.61 14.09
C PRO A 117 -4.84 4.69 14.85
N ILE A 118 -4.23 3.77 14.13
CA ILE A 118 -3.12 2.94 14.61
C ILE A 118 -1.86 3.33 13.82
N VAL A 119 -0.75 3.46 14.52
CA VAL A 119 0.58 3.68 13.92
C VAL A 119 1.49 2.55 14.34
N SER A 120 2.28 2.03 13.41
CA SER A 120 3.28 1.01 13.67
C SER A 120 4.52 1.22 12.80
N ILE A 121 5.64 0.65 13.23
CA ILE A 121 6.89 0.62 12.46
C ILE A 121 7.09 -0.81 11.98
N VAL A 122 7.47 -0.97 10.71
CA VAL A 122 7.84 -2.26 10.14
C VAL A 122 9.12 -2.74 10.83
N ALA A 123 8.98 -3.75 11.70
CA ALA A 123 10.06 -4.18 12.60
C ALA A 123 11.05 -5.17 11.95
N ASP A 124 10.63 -5.86 10.90
CA ASP A 124 11.34 -6.94 10.23
C ASP A 124 11.16 -6.86 8.71
N ASP A 125 11.71 -7.83 8.00
CA ASP A 125 11.73 -7.88 6.54
C ASP A 125 10.58 -8.74 5.98
N GLU A 126 9.58 -9.09 6.80
CA GLU A 126 8.45 -9.95 6.38
C GLU A 126 7.51 -9.24 5.40
N MET A 127 7.53 -7.91 5.40
CA MET A 127 6.69 -7.06 4.54
C MET A 127 7.37 -6.65 3.22
N ASP A 128 8.64 -7.00 3.03
CA ASP A 128 9.37 -6.76 1.79
C ASP A 128 8.71 -7.52 0.61
N PRO A 129 8.87 -7.01 -0.63
CA PRO A 129 9.52 -5.75 -1.01
C PRO A 129 8.60 -4.53 -0.93
N PHE A 130 7.43 -4.65 -0.30
CA PHE A 130 6.37 -3.64 -0.39
C PHE A 130 6.46 -2.59 0.71
N PHE A 131 6.86 -3.02 1.91
CA PHE A 131 7.19 -2.12 3.02
C PHE A 131 8.54 -2.56 3.58
N THR A 132 9.45 -1.60 3.67
CA THR A 132 10.81 -1.87 4.14
C THR A 132 10.89 -1.79 5.66
N LYS A 133 11.81 -2.55 6.27
CA LYS A 133 12.11 -2.42 7.70
C LYS A 133 12.46 -0.97 8.06
N GLY A 134 11.87 -0.45 9.13
CA GLY A 134 12.01 0.93 9.59
C GLY A 134 10.96 1.90 9.04
N GLU A 135 10.18 1.49 8.02
CA GLU A 135 9.07 2.30 7.53
C GLU A 135 7.97 2.42 8.58
N MET A 136 7.36 3.60 8.65
CA MET A 136 6.20 3.85 9.49
C MET A 136 4.94 3.63 8.67
N VAL A 137 4.02 2.82 9.18
CA VAL A 137 2.72 2.55 8.55
C VAL A 137 1.59 3.02 9.46
N PHE A 138 0.52 3.49 8.85
CA PHE A 138 -0.66 3.99 9.53
C PHE A 138 -1.87 3.21 9.05
N GLY A 139 -2.76 2.86 9.98
CA GLY A 139 -3.96 2.10 9.66
C GLY A 139 -5.17 2.52 10.46
N LYS A 140 -6.35 2.19 9.93
CA LYS A 140 -7.65 2.42 10.58
C LYS A 140 -8.21 1.09 11.04
N LEU A 141 -8.70 1.04 12.29
CA LEU A 141 -9.37 -0.17 12.80
C LEU A 141 -10.51 -0.60 11.88
N ILE A 142 -10.62 -1.90 11.66
CA ILE A 142 -11.66 -2.52 10.83
C ILE A 142 -12.27 -3.70 11.56
N ASP A 143 -13.55 -3.98 11.27
CA ASP A 143 -14.25 -5.13 11.82
C ASP A 143 -13.67 -6.42 11.22
N ALA A 144 -13.25 -7.33 12.09
CA ALA A 144 -12.69 -8.64 11.73
C ALA A 144 -13.68 -9.51 10.93
N GLN A 145 -14.99 -9.33 11.14
CA GLN A 145 -16.01 -10.10 10.43
C GLN A 145 -16.15 -9.66 8.96
N LEU A 146 -15.95 -8.36 8.68
CA LEU A 146 -15.96 -7.83 7.31
C LEU A 146 -14.68 -8.17 6.52
N LEU A 147 -13.62 -8.59 7.22
CA LEU A 147 -12.33 -8.95 6.65
C LEU A 147 -12.31 -10.31 5.98
N ILE A 148 -13.03 -11.29 6.54
CA ILE A 148 -12.99 -12.68 6.07
C ILE A 148 -13.43 -12.76 4.60
N ASP A 149 -14.55 -12.13 4.27
CA ASP A 149 -15.11 -12.15 2.91
C ASP A 149 -14.24 -11.38 1.91
N ASP A 150 -13.56 -10.32 2.36
CA ASP A 150 -12.68 -9.51 1.52
C ASP A 150 -11.34 -10.20 1.25
N ILE A 151 -10.77 -10.89 2.25
CA ILE A 151 -9.52 -11.65 2.10
C ILE A 151 -9.74 -12.92 1.28
N ASN A 152 -10.83 -13.66 1.50
CA ASN A 152 -11.12 -14.91 0.80
C ASN A 152 -11.28 -14.73 -0.72
N LYS A 153 -11.57 -13.52 -1.19
CA LYS A 153 -11.63 -13.19 -2.62
C LYS A 153 -10.26 -13.12 -3.29
N ARG A 154 -9.15 -13.20 -2.54
CA ARG A 154 -7.81 -12.85 -3.03
C ARG A 154 -6.75 -13.89 -2.64
N GLU A 155 -5.99 -14.37 -3.62
CA GLU A 155 -4.94 -15.37 -3.39
C GLU A 155 -3.70 -14.83 -2.65
N SER A 156 -3.38 -13.54 -2.80
CA SER A 156 -2.12 -12.96 -2.33
C SER A 156 -2.10 -12.56 -0.85
N GLY A 157 -3.22 -12.71 -0.12
CA GLY A 157 -3.36 -12.11 1.20
C GLY A 157 -3.40 -10.58 1.16
N LYS A 158 -3.65 -9.95 2.30
CA LYS A 158 -3.82 -8.50 2.43
C LYS A 158 -2.87 -7.92 3.47
N PRO A 159 -2.19 -6.80 3.21
CA PRO A 159 -1.30 -6.20 4.19
C PRO A 159 -2.15 -5.45 5.22
N LEU A 160 -2.04 -5.85 6.50
CA LEU A 160 -2.82 -5.29 7.61
C LEU A 160 -1.91 -5.05 8.81
N LEU A 161 -2.34 -4.13 9.68
CA LEU A 161 -1.84 -4.04 11.04
C LEU A 161 -2.59 -5.06 11.91
N VAL A 162 -1.85 -5.93 12.57
CA VAL A 162 -2.39 -7.02 13.39
C VAL A 162 -1.98 -6.83 14.84
N CYS A 163 -2.94 -6.88 15.77
CA CYS A 163 -2.66 -6.82 17.21
C CYS A 163 -2.14 -8.18 17.72
N LEU A 164 -0.83 -8.36 17.87
CA LEU A 164 -0.25 -9.68 18.18
C LEU A 164 -0.21 -9.98 19.69
N ALA A 165 0.21 -9.03 20.53
CA ALA A 165 0.22 -9.12 21.99
C ALA A 165 0.45 -7.73 22.62
N GLN A 166 -0.06 -7.50 23.84
CA GLN A 166 0.11 -6.24 24.58
C GLN A 166 -0.38 -4.98 23.82
N ASP A 167 -1.48 -5.11 23.07
CA ASP A 167 -2.03 -4.03 22.23
C ASP A 167 -1.04 -3.46 21.19
N ARG A 168 0.03 -4.21 20.88
CA ARG A 168 1.00 -3.84 19.85
C ARG A 168 0.55 -4.32 18.48
N TYR A 169 0.42 -3.36 17.57
CA TYR A 169 0.13 -3.63 16.18
C TYR A 169 1.40 -3.83 15.38
N GLU A 170 1.44 -4.88 14.57
CA GLU A 170 2.53 -5.16 13.65
C GLU A 170 2.01 -5.36 12.22
N PRO A 171 2.72 -4.87 11.19
CA PRO A 171 2.31 -5.04 9.81
C PRO A 171 2.56 -6.49 9.37
N ARG A 172 1.53 -7.17 8.85
CA ARG A 172 1.59 -8.55 8.36
C ARG A 172 0.76 -8.74 7.10
N TRP A 173 1.19 -9.66 6.24
CA TRP A 173 0.38 -10.20 5.15
C TRP A 173 -0.59 -11.24 5.71
N VAL A 174 -1.86 -10.85 5.81
CA VAL A 174 -2.90 -11.68 6.42
C VAL A 174 -3.61 -12.51 5.37
N HIS A 175 -3.77 -13.78 5.67
CA HIS A 175 -4.52 -14.77 4.93
C HIS A 175 -5.62 -15.35 5.81
N VAL A 176 -6.69 -15.84 5.18
CA VAL A 176 -7.74 -16.59 5.86
C VAL A 176 -7.74 -18.02 5.32
N VAL A 177 -7.69 -19.00 6.22
CA VAL A 177 -7.79 -20.43 5.91
C VAL A 177 -8.79 -21.03 6.88
N ASP A 178 -9.86 -21.63 6.36
CA ASP A 178 -10.95 -22.22 7.16
C ASP A 178 -11.52 -21.26 8.22
N GLY A 179 -11.66 -19.98 7.86
CA GLY A 179 -12.17 -18.92 8.74
C GLY A 179 -11.20 -18.45 9.83
N LYS A 180 -9.95 -18.93 9.82
CA LYS A 180 -8.89 -18.53 10.76
C LYS A 180 -7.86 -17.65 10.08
N PHE A 181 -7.29 -16.71 10.84
CA PHE A 181 -6.29 -15.78 10.33
C PHE A 181 -4.87 -16.34 10.45
N PHE A 182 -4.06 -16.10 9.42
CA PHE A 182 -2.66 -16.47 9.36
C PHE A 182 -1.83 -15.35 8.77
N SER A 183 -0.58 -15.20 9.22
CA SER A 183 0.41 -14.37 8.54
C SER A 183 1.32 -15.22 7.67
N ARG A 184 1.72 -14.69 6.52
CA ARG A 184 2.74 -15.29 5.64
C ARG A 184 3.45 -14.23 4.82
N SER A 185 4.75 -14.08 5.04
CA SER A 185 5.58 -13.22 4.20
C SER A 185 5.63 -13.73 2.76
N VAL A 186 5.78 -12.83 1.80
CA VAL A 186 5.99 -13.16 0.38
C VAL A 186 7.30 -13.96 0.17
N LYS A 187 8.24 -13.91 1.12
CA LYS A 187 9.51 -14.64 1.09
C LYS A 187 9.42 -16.08 1.61
N THR A 188 8.33 -16.47 2.27
CA THR A 188 8.19 -17.79 2.90
C THR A 188 6.83 -18.42 2.62
N SER A 189 6.78 -19.74 2.51
CA SER A 189 5.51 -20.49 2.39
C SER A 189 4.85 -20.77 3.75
N ALA A 190 5.57 -20.56 4.86
CA ALA A 190 5.09 -20.89 6.19
C ALA A 190 3.96 -19.95 6.65
N LEU A 191 2.82 -20.54 7.00
CA LEU A 191 1.73 -19.84 7.67
C LEU A 191 1.98 -19.83 9.18
N ARG A 192 1.82 -18.67 9.80
CA ARG A 192 1.83 -18.51 11.25
C ARG A 192 0.43 -18.11 11.71
N ALA A 193 -0.11 -18.82 12.70
CA ALA A 193 -1.43 -18.50 13.23
C ALA A 193 -1.44 -17.09 13.83
N ILE A 194 -2.51 -16.35 13.57
CA ILE A 194 -2.80 -15.07 14.19
C ILE A 194 -3.96 -15.28 15.15
N ASP A 195 -3.70 -15.15 16.45
CA ASP A 195 -4.73 -15.22 17.49
C ASP A 195 -5.34 -13.83 17.80
N SER A 196 -5.02 -12.81 16.98
CA SER A 196 -5.55 -11.45 17.12
C SER A 196 -7.04 -11.36 16.83
N LEU A 197 -7.74 -10.58 17.65
CA LEU A 197 -9.13 -10.18 17.42
C LEU A 197 -9.26 -8.78 16.80
N SER A 198 -8.15 -8.06 16.61
CA SER A 198 -8.15 -6.68 16.12
C SER A 198 -7.20 -6.48 14.95
N PHE A 199 -7.71 -5.79 13.93
CA PHE A 199 -7.00 -5.50 12.69
C PHE A 199 -7.20 -4.03 12.33
N ALA A 200 -6.19 -3.46 11.69
CA ALA A 200 -6.30 -2.18 11.03
C ALA A 200 -5.88 -2.29 9.57
N LYS A 201 -6.68 -1.69 8.67
CA LYS A 201 -6.32 -1.57 7.25
C LYS A 201 -5.17 -0.59 7.14
N ILE A 202 -4.02 -1.03 6.61
CA ILE A 202 -2.93 -0.11 6.27
C ILE A 202 -3.44 0.85 5.20
N CYS A 203 -3.32 2.13 5.47
CA CYS A 203 -3.78 3.19 4.60
C CYS A 203 -2.64 4.13 4.24
N TRP A 204 -1.66 4.38 5.10
CA TRP A 204 -0.54 5.26 4.76
C TRP A 204 0.77 4.58 5.13
N HIS A 205 1.85 4.94 4.44
CA HIS A 205 3.19 4.62 4.90
C HIS A 205 4.19 5.73 4.57
N GLN A 206 5.21 5.84 5.39
CA GLN A 206 6.31 6.79 5.25
C GLN A 206 7.62 6.00 5.19
N MET A 207 8.37 6.19 4.10
CA MET A 207 9.72 5.64 3.96
C MET A 207 10.67 6.29 4.96
N ALA A 208 11.59 5.49 5.50
CA ALA A 208 12.69 5.94 6.35
C ALA A 208 13.81 6.64 5.54
#